data_AF-A0A6N9I153-F1
#
_entry.id   AF-A0A6N9I153-F1
#
_cell.length_a   1.000
_cell.length_b   1.000
_cell.length_c   1.000
_cell.angle_alpha   90.00
_cell.angle_beta   90.00
_cell.angle_gamma   90.00
#
_symmetry.space_group_name_H-M   'P 1'
#
loop_
_entity.id
_entity.type
_entity.pdbx_description
1 polymer ?
#
loop_
_entity_poly.entity_id
_entity_poly.type
_entity_poly.pdbx_seq_one_letter_code
_entity_poly.pdbx_strand_id
1 'polypeptide(L)'
;MKYCPNCGAEIAPDDKFCTKCGFVLPVEGQTSGTAKQVRPAQPSQPQSASTSTPAQPNQTVTAVQGYATNYFQWLWDALKKPFNNDESAGQYFGLINFAIIILLNAFSFNTVIQRVEQMGSSMLGAFGASTQSGVKSSFLMQFIFVGLVIYAIFVGVSYCFSHYATHNLDQTFLGYTNRLAHYTSSILVLAVVQFLDSFAVNSTNGVGFYTILVVLQLFILLSGCLLSVAPQQGVTGSFDSAYTAILTTVVINVLLFIVADIAAQSALSSLMTLLKQF
;
A
#
# COMPACT_ATOMS: atom_id res chain seq x y z
N MET A 1 -38.87 9.99 13.99
CA MET A 1 -37.90 9.33 13.07
C MET A 1 -36.82 8.69 13.94
N LYS A 2 -36.46 7.43 13.68
CA LYS A 2 -35.41 6.72 14.43
C LYS A 2 -34.14 6.69 13.57
N TYR A 3 -32.98 6.83 14.19
CA TYR A 3 -31.68 6.76 13.51
C TYR A 3 -30.90 5.54 13.97
N CYS A 4 -30.11 4.95 13.07
CA CYS A 4 -29.26 3.82 13.40
C CYS A 4 -28.18 4.22 14.41
N PRO A 5 -28.07 3.54 15.56
CA PRO A 5 -27.00 3.83 16.53
C PRO A 5 -25.61 3.49 15.99
N ASN A 6 -25.51 2.66 14.95
CA ASN A 6 -24.24 2.23 14.38
C ASN A 6 -23.74 3.12 13.23
N CYS A 7 -24.63 3.61 12.35
CA CYS A 7 -24.22 4.37 11.16
C CYS A 7 -24.94 5.72 10.96
N GLY A 8 -25.89 6.08 11.83
CA GLY A 8 -26.63 7.35 11.74
C GLY A 8 -27.66 7.44 10.60
N ALA A 9 -27.89 6.38 9.83
CA ALA A 9 -28.90 6.36 8.78
C ALA A 9 -30.32 6.41 9.37
N GLU A 10 -31.25 7.06 8.66
CA GLU A 10 -32.67 7.08 9.03
C GLU A 10 -33.31 5.71 8.84
N ILE A 11 -34.15 5.31 9.81
CA ILE A 11 -34.76 3.97 9.87
C ILE A 11 -36.28 4.09 9.96
N ALA A 12 -36.98 3.26 9.21
CA ALA A 12 -38.42 3.10 9.34
C ALA A 12 -38.80 2.50 10.71
N PRO A 13 -39.98 2.81 11.26
CA PRO A 13 -40.35 2.41 12.63
C PRO A 13 -40.37 0.90 12.90
N ASP A 14 -40.56 0.08 11.85
CA ASP A 14 -40.76 -1.37 11.95
C ASP A 14 -39.58 -2.21 11.42
N ASP A 15 -38.47 -1.56 11.01
CA ASP A 15 -37.30 -2.29 10.54
C ASP A 15 -36.65 -3.06 11.69
N LYS A 16 -36.41 -4.36 11.48
CA LYS A 16 -35.67 -5.22 12.42
C LYS A 16 -34.15 -5.13 12.22
N PHE A 17 -33.73 -4.56 11.09
CA PHE A 17 -32.34 -4.42 10.67
C PHE A 17 -32.18 -3.15 9.84
N CYS A 18 -31.03 -2.49 9.97
CA CYS A 18 -30.70 -1.32 9.17
C CYS A 18 -30.38 -1.74 7.73
N THR A 19 -31.16 -1.26 6.76
CA THR A 19 -30.97 -1.53 5.33
C THR A 19 -29.70 -0.92 4.75
N LYS A 20 -29.05 0.01 5.46
CA LYS A 20 -27.80 0.66 5.04
C LYS A 20 -26.53 0.00 5.54
N CYS A 21 -26.51 -0.55 6.76
CA CYS A 21 -25.30 -1.12 7.36
C CYS A 21 -25.45 -2.55 7.89
N GLY A 22 -26.66 -3.13 7.83
CA GLY A 22 -26.94 -4.49 8.28
C GLY A 22 -27.07 -4.66 9.80
N PHE A 23 -27.02 -3.57 10.58
CA PHE A 23 -27.13 -3.63 12.04
C PHE A 23 -28.53 -4.07 12.51
N VAL A 24 -28.61 -5.09 13.39
CA VAL A 24 -29.87 -5.61 13.94
C VAL A 24 -30.37 -4.68 15.05
N LEU A 25 -31.60 -4.19 14.93
CA LEU A 25 -32.18 -3.25 15.87
C LEU A 25 -32.89 -4.00 17.00
N PRO A 26 -32.71 -3.60 18.27
CA PRO A 26 -33.45 -4.18 19.38
C PRO A 26 -34.95 -3.88 19.21
N VAL A 27 -35.78 -4.92 19.12
CA VAL A 27 -37.24 -4.78 19.06
C VAL A 27 -37.75 -4.40 20.46
N GLU A 28 -38.38 -3.23 20.58
CA GLU A 28 -38.95 -2.75 21.84
C GLU A 28 -40.20 -3.57 22.20
N GLY A 29 -40.04 -4.41 23.22
CA GLY A 29 -41.12 -5.20 23.80
C GLY A 29 -40.63 -6.13 24.90
N GLN A 30 -39.98 -5.59 25.95
CA GLN A 30 -40.10 -6.01 27.37
C GLN A 30 -39.02 -5.33 28.24
N THR A 31 -39.44 -4.31 28.98
CA THR A 31 -38.92 -3.86 30.29
C THR A 31 -40.08 -4.07 31.26
N SER A 32 -39.98 -4.54 32.51
CA SER A 32 -39.03 -4.41 33.61
C SER A 32 -39.40 -5.42 34.72
N GLY A 33 -38.56 -5.59 35.76
CA GLY A 33 -39.11 -5.74 37.12
C GLY A 33 -38.45 -6.77 38.05
N THR A 34 -37.68 -6.25 39.01
CA THR A 34 -37.16 -6.92 40.21
C THR A 34 -38.28 -7.26 41.21
N ALA A 35 -38.31 -8.48 41.79
CA ALA A 35 -38.86 -8.74 43.13
C ALA A 35 -38.42 -10.11 43.69
N LYS A 36 -38.22 -10.12 45.01
CA LYS A 36 -37.59 -11.12 45.87
C LYS A 36 -38.58 -12.24 46.26
N GLN A 37 -38.19 -13.52 46.21
CA GLN A 37 -38.86 -14.59 46.95
C GLN A 37 -37.88 -15.69 47.41
N VAL A 38 -38.13 -16.23 48.60
CA VAL A 38 -37.25 -17.04 49.46
C VAL A 38 -37.67 -18.52 49.43
N ARG A 39 -36.72 -19.43 49.10
CA ARG A 39 -36.38 -20.79 49.65
C ARG A 39 -37.51 -21.88 49.75
N PRO A 40 -37.29 -23.20 49.49
CA PRO A 40 -36.26 -24.03 50.14
C PRO A 40 -35.39 -25.05 49.35
N ALA A 41 -34.30 -25.43 50.04
CA ALA A 41 -33.15 -26.28 49.68
C ALA A 41 -33.53 -27.72 49.27
N GLN A 42 -32.77 -28.43 48.42
CA GLN A 42 -31.60 -29.29 48.75
C GLN A 42 -31.43 -30.33 47.59
N PRO A 43 -30.33 -31.12 47.41
CA PRO A 43 -28.93 -31.05 47.85
C PRO A 43 -27.91 -30.96 46.68
N SER A 44 -26.71 -30.51 47.04
CA SER A 44 -25.47 -30.55 46.26
C SER A 44 -24.98 -31.98 45.98
N GLN A 45 -24.44 -32.22 44.79
CA GLN A 45 -23.51 -33.32 44.51
C GLN A 45 -22.16 -32.74 44.03
N PRO A 46 -21.02 -33.27 44.50
CA PRO A 46 -19.70 -32.70 44.24
C PRO A 46 -19.10 -33.29 42.97
N GLN A 47 -18.63 -32.45 42.05
CA GLN A 47 -17.65 -32.90 41.07
C GLN A 47 -16.78 -31.75 40.57
N SER A 48 -15.57 -31.72 41.11
CA SER A 48 -14.40 -31.11 40.50
C SER A 48 -14.22 -31.69 39.09
N ALA A 49 -14.20 -30.83 38.09
CA ALA A 49 -13.48 -31.06 36.84
C ALA A 49 -13.10 -29.71 36.27
N SER A 50 -11.83 -29.36 36.44
CA SER A 50 -11.15 -28.28 35.74
C SER A 50 -11.44 -28.39 34.25
N THR A 51 -12.36 -27.57 33.75
CA THR A 51 -12.56 -27.44 32.32
C THR A 51 -11.63 -26.34 31.87
N SER A 52 -10.49 -26.75 31.30
CA SER A 52 -9.65 -25.90 30.49
C SER A 52 -10.52 -25.17 29.47
N THR A 53 -10.72 -23.86 29.67
CA THR A 53 -11.22 -22.98 28.63
C THR A 53 -10.30 -23.15 27.42
N PRO A 54 -10.78 -23.60 26.25
CA PRO A 54 -10.00 -23.50 25.03
C PRO A 54 -9.73 -22.01 24.84
N ALA A 55 -8.45 -21.62 24.75
CA ALA A 55 -8.06 -20.26 24.46
C ALA A 55 -8.80 -19.80 23.20
N GLN A 56 -9.83 -18.96 23.39
CA GLN A 56 -10.50 -18.34 22.25
C GLN A 56 -9.44 -17.52 21.50
N PRO A 57 -9.36 -17.67 20.16
CA PRO A 57 -8.47 -16.83 19.37
C PRO A 57 -8.87 -15.38 19.61
N ASN A 58 -7.89 -14.56 19.99
CA ASN A 58 -8.07 -13.15 20.28
C ASN A 58 -8.76 -12.49 19.07
N GLN A 59 -9.94 -11.88 19.26
CA GLN A 59 -10.81 -11.40 18.17
C GLN A 59 -10.10 -10.44 17.20
N THR A 60 -9.10 -9.71 17.70
CA THR A 60 -8.22 -8.83 16.91
C THR A 60 -7.37 -9.60 15.90
N VAL A 61 -6.86 -10.78 16.25
CA VAL A 61 -6.05 -11.63 15.36
C VAL A 61 -6.92 -12.19 14.24
N THR A 62 -8.14 -12.64 14.56
CA THR A 62 -9.08 -13.16 13.55
C THR A 62 -9.53 -12.06 12.57
N ALA A 63 -9.74 -10.83 13.05
CA ALA A 63 -10.07 -9.69 12.20
C ALA A 63 -8.92 -9.31 11.24
N VAL A 64 -7.68 -9.25 11.73
CA VAL A 64 -6.49 -8.98 10.90
C VAL A 64 -6.27 -10.08 9.86
N GLN A 65 -6.46 -11.34 10.24
CA GLN A 65 -6.31 -12.48 9.34
C GLN A 65 -7.34 -12.44 8.20
N GLY A 66 -8.60 -12.12 8.52
CA GLY A 66 -9.64 -11.93 7.50
C GLY A 66 -9.30 -10.79 6.54
N TYR A 67 -8.84 -9.66 7.07
CA TYR A 67 -8.46 -8.50 6.25
C TYR A 67 -7.27 -8.79 5.32
N ALA A 68 -6.24 -9.48 5.82
CA ALA A 68 -5.10 -9.91 4.99
C ALA A 68 -5.53 -10.88 3.88
N THR A 69 -6.40 -11.84 4.19
CA THR A 69 -6.94 -12.78 3.19
C THR A 69 -7.67 -12.05 2.07
N ASN A 70 -8.50 -11.07 2.42
CA ASN A 70 -9.22 -10.24 1.45
C ASN A 70 -8.26 -9.41 0.58
N TYR A 71 -7.20 -8.85 1.17
CA TYR A 71 -6.15 -8.15 0.40
C TYR A 71 -5.47 -9.07 -0.61
N PHE A 72 -5.08 -10.28 -0.22
CA PHE A 72 -4.42 -11.23 -1.14
C PHE A 72 -5.37 -11.72 -2.24
N GLN A 73 -6.66 -11.91 -1.94
CA GLN A 73 -7.67 -12.22 -2.95
C GLN A 73 -7.81 -11.09 -3.97
N TRP A 74 -7.91 -9.84 -3.48
CA TRP A 74 -7.94 -8.65 -4.32
C TRP A 74 -6.68 -8.52 -5.19
N LEU A 75 -5.49 -8.70 -4.59
CA LEU A 75 -4.22 -8.64 -5.30
C LEU A 75 -4.15 -9.72 -6.40
N TRP A 76 -4.58 -10.94 -6.07
CA TRP A 76 -4.59 -12.05 -7.02
C TRP A 76 -5.56 -11.81 -8.19
N ASP A 77 -6.73 -11.24 -7.93
CA ASP A 77 -7.66 -10.85 -8.99
C ASP A 77 -7.07 -9.72 -9.86
N ALA A 78 -6.44 -8.71 -9.24
CA ALA A 78 -5.75 -7.62 -9.94
C ALA A 78 -4.64 -8.11 -10.87
N LEU A 79 -3.87 -9.11 -10.44
CA LEU A 79 -2.83 -9.72 -11.28
C LEU A 79 -3.40 -10.46 -12.49
N LYS A 80 -4.56 -11.11 -12.34
CA LYS A 80 -5.18 -11.89 -13.42
C LYS A 80 -6.00 -11.04 -14.37
N LYS A 81 -6.68 -10.02 -13.85
CA LYS A 81 -7.63 -9.18 -14.58
C LYS A 81 -7.36 -7.70 -14.26
N PRO A 82 -6.21 -7.15 -14.70
CA PRO A 82 -5.81 -5.79 -14.32
C PRO A 82 -6.86 -4.74 -14.68
N PHE A 83 -7.59 -4.92 -15.79
CA PHE A 83 -8.59 -3.96 -16.26
C PHE A 83 -9.98 -4.08 -15.64
N ASN A 84 -10.28 -5.16 -14.90
CA ASN A 84 -11.59 -5.36 -14.29
C ASN A 84 -11.51 -5.00 -12.82
N ASN A 85 -11.99 -3.82 -12.46
CA ASN A 85 -11.98 -3.38 -11.07
C ASN A 85 -13.26 -3.89 -10.40
N ASP A 86 -13.14 -4.79 -9.42
CA ASP A 86 -14.27 -5.22 -8.61
C ASP A 86 -14.67 -4.12 -7.61
N GLU A 87 -15.97 -3.82 -7.55
CA GLU A 87 -16.55 -2.76 -6.70
C GLU A 87 -16.43 -3.09 -5.19
N SER A 88 -16.06 -4.33 -4.85
CA SER A 88 -15.99 -4.86 -3.48
C SER A 88 -14.64 -4.69 -2.76
N ALA A 89 -13.68 -3.97 -3.35
CA ALA A 89 -12.36 -3.77 -2.76
C ALA A 89 -12.40 -2.92 -1.48
N GLY A 90 -11.66 -3.33 -0.45
CA GLY A 90 -11.49 -2.56 0.77
C GLY A 90 -10.87 -1.18 0.49
N GLN A 91 -11.33 -0.15 1.20
CA GLN A 91 -11.00 1.26 0.96
C GLN A 91 -9.49 1.60 0.95
N TYR A 92 -8.65 0.80 1.63
CA TYR A 92 -7.21 1.07 1.79
C TYR A 92 -6.29 0.12 1.03
N PHE A 93 -6.83 -0.85 0.27
CA PHE A 93 -6.00 -1.88 -0.37
C PHE A 93 -4.96 -1.30 -1.33
N GLY A 94 -5.27 -0.24 -2.06
CA GLY A 94 -4.33 0.42 -2.95
C GLY A 94 -3.18 1.11 -2.21
N LEU A 95 -3.48 1.80 -1.10
CA LEU A 95 -2.44 2.42 -0.27
C LEU A 95 -1.55 1.37 0.40
N ILE A 96 -2.14 0.28 0.88
CA ILE A 96 -1.39 -0.86 1.45
C ILE A 96 -0.48 -1.47 0.38
N ASN A 97 -0.99 -1.67 -0.83
CA ASN A 97 -0.22 -2.21 -1.94
C ASN A 97 1.01 -1.34 -2.27
N PHE A 98 0.81 -0.01 -2.39
CA PHE A 98 1.92 0.92 -2.63
C PHE A 98 2.90 0.98 -1.45
N ALA A 99 2.41 0.94 -0.21
CA ALA A 99 3.28 0.90 0.96
C ALA A 99 4.19 -0.34 0.97
N ILE A 100 3.65 -1.52 0.65
CA ILE A 100 4.43 -2.76 0.55
C ILE A 100 5.48 -2.64 -0.56
N ILE A 101 5.12 -2.11 -1.73
CA ILE A 101 6.06 -1.90 -2.85
C ILE A 101 7.18 -0.94 -2.45
N ILE A 102 6.87 0.19 -1.80
CA ILE A 102 7.85 1.18 -1.35
C ILE A 102 8.84 0.53 -0.38
N LEU A 103 8.33 -0.24 0.60
CA LEU A 103 9.17 -0.93 1.57
C LEU A 103 10.09 -1.95 0.89
N LEU A 104 9.55 -2.82 0.04
CA LEU A 104 10.33 -3.82 -0.71
C LEU A 104 11.44 -3.16 -1.53
N ASN A 105 11.12 -2.12 -2.30
CA ASN A 105 12.10 -1.40 -3.09
C ASN A 105 13.14 -0.70 -2.21
N ALA A 106 12.76 -0.07 -1.10
CA ALA A 106 13.70 0.60 -0.20
C ALA A 106 14.71 -0.37 0.43
N PHE A 107 14.23 -1.54 0.88
CA PHE A 107 15.11 -2.61 1.37
C PHE A 107 16.02 -3.15 0.27
N SER A 108 15.49 -3.29 -0.95
CA SER A 108 16.23 -3.73 -2.12
C SER A 108 17.37 -2.79 -2.49
N PHE A 109 17.09 -1.48 -2.62
CA PHE A 109 18.09 -0.46 -2.90
C PHE A 109 19.16 -0.37 -1.80
N ASN A 110 18.76 -0.41 -0.53
CA ASN A 110 19.71 -0.40 0.58
C ASN A 110 20.65 -1.61 0.52
N THR A 111 20.15 -2.79 0.14
CA THR A 111 20.97 -4.01 -0.03
C THR A 111 21.94 -3.86 -1.20
N VAL A 112 21.47 -3.41 -2.36
CA VAL A 112 22.32 -3.23 -3.55
C VAL A 112 23.44 -2.23 -3.31
N ILE A 113 23.17 -1.10 -2.63
CA ILE A 113 24.24 -0.13 -2.33
C ILE A 113 25.33 -0.73 -1.47
N GLN A 114 24.96 -1.47 -0.43
CA GLN A 114 25.96 -2.16 0.42
C GLN A 114 26.78 -3.18 -0.38
N ARG A 115 26.17 -3.86 -1.36
CA ARG A 115 26.88 -4.77 -2.27
C ARG A 115 27.83 -4.02 -3.20
N VAL A 116 27.40 -2.91 -3.77
CA VAL A 116 28.22 -2.06 -4.66
C VAL A 116 29.39 -1.44 -3.89
N GLU A 117 29.19 -0.99 -2.64
CA GLU A 117 30.26 -0.51 -1.77
C GLU A 117 31.29 -1.62 -1.49
N GLN A 118 30.85 -2.86 -1.24
CA GLN A 118 31.75 -4.01 -1.08
C GLN A 118 32.56 -4.28 -2.36
N MET A 119 31.93 -4.20 -3.54
CA MET A 119 32.63 -4.32 -4.82
C MET A 119 33.67 -3.20 -5.01
N GLY A 120 33.34 -1.96 -4.69
CA GLY A 120 34.28 -0.84 -4.76
C GLY A 120 35.47 -1.00 -3.81
N SER A 121 35.22 -1.37 -2.54
CA SER A 121 36.27 -1.56 -1.55
C SER A 121 37.23 -2.72 -1.89
N SER A 122 36.72 -3.83 -2.44
CA SER A 122 37.54 -4.95 -2.90
C SER A 122 38.42 -4.58 -4.10
N MET A 123 37.90 -3.79 -5.04
CA MET A 123 38.69 -3.25 -6.15
C MET A 123 39.79 -2.29 -5.64
N LEU A 124 39.44 -1.35 -4.77
CA LEU A 124 40.40 -0.37 -4.22
C LEU A 124 41.49 -1.05 -3.37
N GLY A 125 41.11 -2.06 -2.58
CA GLY A 125 42.05 -2.89 -1.81
C GLY A 125 43.00 -3.69 -2.69
N ALA A 126 42.57 -4.13 -3.88
CA ALA A 126 43.46 -4.76 -4.87
C ALA A 126 44.52 -3.79 -5.41
N PHE A 127 44.26 -2.48 -5.37
CA PHE A 127 45.23 -1.43 -5.71
C PHE A 127 46.09 -0.97 -4.51
N GLY A 128 46.03 -1.67 -3.37
CA GLY A 128 46.85 -1.35 -2.18
C GLY A 128 46.32 -0.19 -1.33
N ALA A 129 45.15 0.37 -1.67
CA ALA A 129 44.49 1.40 -0.88
C ALA A 129 43.56 0.73 0.16
N SER A 130 43.86 0.89 1.44
CA SER A 130 43.01 0.39 2.52
C SER A 130 41.89 1.37 2.83
N THR A 131 40.64 1.00 2.57
CA THR A 131 39.46 1.73 3.05
C THR A 131 39.22 1.38 4.52
N GLN A 132 39.05 2.38 5.40
CA GLN A 132 38.61 2.14 6.78
C GLN A 132 37.18 1.57 6.75
N SER A 133 37.09 0.25 6.91
CA SER A 133 35.86 -0.55 6.88
C SER A 133 34.98 -0.25 8.11
N GLY A 134 34.37 0.93 8.15
CA GLY A 134 33.62 1.39 9.33
C GLY A 134 32.30 2.10 9.04
N VAL A 135 32.11 2.71 7.87
CA VAL A 135 30.86 3.43 7.58
C VAL A 135 29.90 2.49 6.85
N LYS A 136 29.11 1.73 7.61
CA LYS A 136 27.89 1.10 7.07
C LYS A 136 26.85 2.21 6.87
N SER A 137 26.93 2.93 5.76
CA SER A 137 25.91 3.92 5.46
C SER A 137 24.59 3.18 5.15
N SER A 138 23.54 3.47 5.91
CA SER A 138 22.20 2.95 5.60
C SER A 138 21.38 4.09 5.04
N PHE A 139 20.99 3.94 3.78
CA PHE A 139 20.14 4.87 3.05
C PHE A 139 18.66 4.46 3.12
N LEU A 140 18.29 3.50 3.98
CA LEU A 140 16.95 2.95 4.06
C LEU A 140 15.87 4.04 4.22
N MET A 141 16.05 4.94 5.18
CA MET A 141 15.10 6.03 5.42
C MET A 141 15.01 6.99 4.24
N GLN A 142 16.12 7.26 3.57
CA GLN A 142 16.15 8.08 2.36
C GLN A 142 15.36 7.42 1.22
N PHE A 143 15.52 6.10 1.00
CA PHE A 143 14.75 5.40 -0.03
C PHE A 143 13.27 5.28 0.28
N ILE A 144 12.90 5.10 1.56
CA ILE A 144 11.50 5.14 1.97
C ILE A 144 10.92 6.52 1.65
N PHE A 145 11.60 7.60 2.03
CA PHE A 145 11.14 8.97 1.77
C PHE A 145 11.02 9.27 0.28
N VAL A 146 12.05 8.95 -0.52
CA VAL A 146 12.02 9.12 -1.98
C VAL A 146 10.90 8.30 -2.60
N GLY A 147 10.71 7.05 -2.17
CA GLY A 147 9.62 6.19 -2.62
C GLY A 147 8.24 6.78 -2.30
N LEU A 148 8.03 7.29 -1.08
CA LEU A 148 6.80 7.97 -0.69
C LEU A 148 6.53 9.19 -1.57
N VAL A 149 7.54 10.02 -1.82
CA VAL A 149 7.41 11.21 -2.68
C VAL A 149 7.07 10.81 -4.11
N ILE A 150 7.74 9.80 -4.68
CA ILE A 150 7.46 9.30 -6.04
C ILE A 150 6.00 8.83 -6.13
N TYR A 151 5.55 7.95 -5.25
CA TYR A 151 4.16 7.46 -5.29
C TYR A 151 3.15 8.57 -5.01
N ALA A 152 3.45 9.53 -4.14
CA ALA A 152 2.61 10.70 -3.91
C ALA A 152 2.47 11.57 -5.16
N ILE A 153 3.56 11.77 -5.92
CA ILE A 153 3.54 12.47 -7.22
C ILE A 153 2.65 11.71 -8.20
N PHE A 154 2.90 10.42 -8.41
CA PHE A 154 2.14 9.62 -9.37
C PHE A 154 0.65 9.59 -9.03
N VAL A 155 0.28 9.27 -7.79
CA VAL A 155 -1.13 9.19 -7.35
C VAL A 155 -1.77 10.58 -7.33
N GLY A 156 -1.11 11.58 -6.75
CA GLY A 156 -1.67 12.91 -6.55
C GLY A 156 -1.86 13.69 -7.85
N VAL A 157 -0.85 13.69 -8.73
CA VAL A 157 -0.93 14.38 -10.03
C VAL A 157 -1.99 13.73 -10.90
N SER A 158 -1.94 12.40 -11.04
CA SER A 158 -2.91 11.68 -11.88
C SER A 158 -4.35 11.78 -11.33
N TYR A 159 -4.54 11.77 -10.01
CA TYR A 159 -5.83 12.07 -9.38
C TYR A 159 -6.32 13.47 -9.73
N CYS A 160 -5.49 14.50 -9.54
CA CYS A 160 -5.85 15.89 -9.82
C CYS A 160 -6.30 16.09 -11.28
N PHE A 161 -5.55 15.54 -12.24
CA PHE A 161 -5.89 15.63 -13.65
C PHE A 161 -7.13 14.81 -14.02
N SER A 162 -7.30 13.61 -13.45
CA SER A 162 -8.52 12.82 -13.68
C SER A 162 -9.77 13.52 -13.15
N HIS A 163 -9.68 14.12 -11.95
CA HIS A 163 -10.79 14.82 -11.31
C HIS A 163 -11.16 16.10 -12.08
N TYR A 164 -10.16 16.88 -12.49
CA TYR A 164 -10.37 18.09 -13.29
C TYR A 164 -10.94 17.79 -14.69
N ALA A 165 -10.42 16.78 -15.38
CA ALA A 165 -10.83 16.49 -16.77
C ALA A 165 -12.23 15.88 -16.88
N THR A 166 -12.64 15.06 -15.89
CA THR A 166 -13.91 14.33 -15.95
C THR A 166 -15.06 15.03 -15.22
N HIS A 167 -14.80 16.07 -14.41
CA HIS A 167 -15.80 16.71 -13.52
C HIS A 167 -16.65 15.69 -12.73
N ASN A 168 -16.10 14.49 -12.51
CA ASN A 168 -16.84 13.38 -11.94
C ASN A 168 -16.75 13.46 -10.41
N LEU A 169 -17.76 14.12 -9.83
CA LEU A 169 -17.83 14.49 -8.40
C LEU A 169 -17.90 13.29 -7.44
N ASP A 170 -18.19 12.08 -7.94
CA ASP A 170 -18.38 10.88 -7.11
C ASP A 170 -17.09 10.06 -6.91
N GLN A 171 -16.00 10.35 -7.63
CA GLN A 171 -14.74 9.63 -7.48
C GLN A 171 -13.94 10.14 -6.26
N THR A 172 -13.96 9.38 -5.17
CA THR A 172 -13.11 9.64 -3.99
C THR A 172 -11.63 9.35 -4.28
N PHE A 173 -10.72 10.07 -3.62
CA PHE A 173 -9.27 9.84 -3.73
C PHE A 173 -8.86 8.39 -3.47
N LEU A 174 -9.48 7.74 -2.49
CA LEU A 174 -9.19 6.37 -2.12
C LEU A 174 -9.72 5.37 -3.16
N GLY A 175 -10.91 5.62 -3.72
CA GLY A 175 -11.43 4.85 -4.85
C GLY A 175 -10.50 4.94 -6.07
N TYR A 176 -10.04 6.16 -6.39
CA TYR A 176 -9.05 6.38 -7.45
C TYR A 176 -7.74 5.62 -7.19
N THR A 177 -7.22 5.72 -5.97
CA THR A 177 -5.96 5.06 -5.55
C THR A 177 -6.08 3.54 -5.65
N ASN A 178 -7.21 2.96 -5.22
CA ASN A 178 -7.49 1.53 -5.37
C ASN A 178 -7.50 1.10 -6.84
N ARG A 179 -8.15 1.88 -7.70
CA ARG A 179 -8.18 1.61 -9.15
C ARG A 179 -6.79 1.68 -9.77
N LEU A 180 -6.00 2.70 -9.45
CA LEU A 180 -4.62 2.81 -9.94
C LEU A 180 -3.74 1.66 -9.44
N ALA A 181 -3.88 1.28 -8.16
CA ALA A 181 -3.17 0.14 -7.59
C ALA A 181 -3.56 -1.18 -8.28
N HIS A 182 -4.83 -1.33 -8.68
CA HIS A 182 -5.29 -2.50 -9.45
C HIS A 182 -4.55 -2.62 -10.79
N TYR A 183 -4.49 -1.53 -11.57
CA TYR A 183 -3.77 -1.49 -12.86
C TYR A 183 -2.27 -1.79 -12.73
N THR A 184 -1.69 -1.44 -11.58
CA THR A 184 -0.24 -1.50 -11.33
C THR A 184 0.15 -2.60 -10.36
N SER A 185 -0.74 -3.55 -10.06
CA SER A 185 -0.48 -4.62 -9.08
C SER A 185 0.65 -5.55 -9.49
N SER A 186 0.97 -5.63 -10.79
CA SER A 186 2.16 -6.35 -11.30
C SER A 186 3.48 -5.79 -10.77
N ILE A 187 3.54 -4.52 -10.37
CA ILE A 187 4.73 -3.91 -9.76
C ILE A 187 5.11 -4.63 -8.46
N LEU A 188 4.14 -5.12 -7.68
CA LEU A 188 4.45 -5.85 -6.45
C LEU A 188 5.25 -7.13 -6.74
N VAL A 189 4.90 -7.85 -7.80
CA VAL A 189 5.64 -9.04 -8.23
C VAL A 189 7.07 -8.65 -8.64
N LEU A 190 7.22 -7.59 -9.43
CA LEU A 190 8.53 -7.09 -9.83
C LEU A 190 9.35 -6.59 -8.63
N ALA A 191 8.72 -5.99 -7.62
CA ALA A 191 9.39 -5.54 -6.41
C ALA A 191 9.89 -6.72 -5.56
N VAL A 192 9.13 -7.82 -5.50
CA VAL A 192 9.60 -9.06 -4.85
C VAL A 192 10.78 -9.66 -5.62
N VAL A 193 10.69 -9.79 -6.94
CA VAL A 193 11.79 -10.30 -7.78
C VAL A 193 13.04 -9.42 -7.63
N GLN A 194 12.86 -8.10 -7.68
CA GLN A 194 13.91 -7.11 -7.49
C GLN A 194 14.58 -7.24 -6.11
N PHE A 195 13.79 -7.42 -5.05
CA PHE A 195 14.31 -7.62 -3.71
C PHE A 195 15.13 -8.91 -3.60
N LEU A 196 14.68 -10.01 -4.21
CA LEU A 196 15.45 -11.26 -4.24
C LEU A 196 16.75 -11.11 -5.05
N ASP A 197 16.69 -10.45 -6.20
CA ASP A 197 17.85 -10.17 -7.05
C ASP A 197 18.90 -9.33 -6.32
N SER A 198 18.49 -8.40 -5.46
CA SER A 198 19.40 -7.53 -4.69
C SER A 198 20.46 -8.30 -3.88
N PHE A 199 20.14 -9.51 -3.42
CA PHE A 199 21.08 -10.35 -2.66
C PHE A 199 22.11 -11.03 -3.56
N ALA A 200 21.79 -11.23 -4.84
CA ALA A 200 22.63 -11.90 -5.82
C ALA A 200 23.55 -10.92 -6.59
N VAL A 201 23.32 -9.60 -6.48
CA VAL A 201 24.17 -8.59 -7.11
C VAL A 201 25.60 -8.66 -6.57
N ASN A 202 26.51 -9.15 -7.40
CA ASN A 202 27.94 -9.28 -7.14
C ASN A 202 28.82 -8.89 -8.34
N SER A 203 28.20 -8.46 -9.44
CA SER A 203 28.84 -8.15 -10.71
C SER A 203 28.15 -6.97 -11.38
N THR A 204 28.83 -6.34 -12.34
CA THR A 204 28.27 -5.24 -13.14
C THR A 204 27.03 -5.67 -13.93
N ASN A 205 26.99 -6.91 -14.42
CA ASN A 205 25.82 -7.47 -15.09
C ASN A 205 24.60 -7.56 -14.15
N GLY A 206 24.82 -7.93 -12.88
CA GLY A 206 23.76 -7.95 -11.87
C GLY A 206 23.16 -6.56 -11.62
N VAL A 207 24.00 -5.51 -11.54
CA VAL A 207 23.53 -4.12 -11.42
C VAL A 207 22.71 -3.69 -12.65
N GLY A 208 23.12 -4.12 -13.84
CA GLY A 208 22.38 -3.86 -15.08
C GLY A 208 20.98 -4.47 -15.07
N PHE A 209 20.86 -5.76 -14.72
CA PHE A 209 19.57 -6.44 -14.61
C PHE A 209 18.66 -5.79 -13.55
N TYR A 210 19.20 -5.50 -12.37
CA TYR A 210 18.51 -4.77 -11.32
C TYR A 210 17.95 -3.43 -11.80
N THR A 211 18.76 -2.65 -12.54
CA THR A 211 18.37 -1.34 -13.07
C THR A 211 17.22 -1.46 -14.08
N ILE A 212 17.26 -2.49 -14.94
CA ILE A 212 16.18 -2.77 -15.90
C ILE A 212 14.85 -3.02 -15.16
N LEU A 213 14.87 -3.77 -14.06
CA LEU A 213 13.68 -4.01 -13.25
C LEU A 213 13.12 -2.72 -12.64
N VAL A 214 13.97 -1.78 -12.17
CA VAL A 214 13.52 -0.45 -11.70
C VAL A 214 12.81 0.31 -12.81
N VAL A 215 13.42 0.39 -13.99
CA VAL A 215 12.87 1.12 -15.14
C VAL A 215 11.54 0.53 -15.57
N LEU A 216 11.43 -0.80 -15.59
CA LEU A 216 10.19 -1.49 -15.91
C LEU A 216 9.06 -1.16 -14.92
N GLN A 217 9.35 -1.11 -13.61
CA GLN A 217 8.37 -0.70 -12.61
C GLN A 217 7.88 0.73 -12.83
N LEU A 218 8.78 1.68 -13.12
CA LEU A 218 8.42 3.07 -13.42
C LEU A 218 7.56 3.17 -14.69
N PHE A 219 7.90 2.40 -15.73
CA PHE A 219 7.13 2.35 -16.96
C PHE A 219 5.71 1.82 -16.73
N ILE A 220 5.55 0.76 -15.93
CA ILE A 220 4.24 0.21 -15.58
C ILE A 220 3.43 1.22 -14.75
N LEU A 221 4.06 1.91 -13.80
CA LEU A 221 3.40 2.93 -12.98
C LEU A 221 2.91 4.11 -13.82
N LEU A 222 3.74 4.58 -14.76
CA LEU A 222 3.36 5.62 -15.71
C LEU A 222 2.20 5.16 -16.61
N SER A 223 2.28 3.94 -17.15
CA SER A 223 1.22 3.36 -17.99
C SER A 223 -0.10 3.23 -17.22
N GLY A 224 -0.04 2.80 -15.96
CA GLY A 224 -1.22 2.72 -15.07
C GLY A 224 -1.87 4.09 -14.83
N CYS A 225 -1.06 5.15 -14.69
CA CYS A 225 -1.56 6.51 -14.54
C CYS A 225 -2.25 7.03 -15.81
N LEU A 226 -1.74 6.67 -16.98
CA LEU A 226 -2.38 7.01 -18.25
C LEU A 226 -3.76 6.35 -18.38
N LEU A 227 -3.83 5.07 -18.01
CA LEU A 227 -5.08 4.28 -18.03
C LEU A 227 -6.09 4.74 -16.98
N SER A 228 -5.64 5.24 -15.83
CA SER A 228 -6.53 5.78 -14.79
C SER A 228 -7.10 7.15 -15.15
N VAL A 229 -6.35 7.97 -15.89
CA VAL A 229 -6.77 9.31 -16.35
C VAL A 229 -7.66 9.25 -17.60
N ALA A 230 -7.50 8.23 -18.46
CA ALA A 230 -8.32 8.07 -19.66
C ALA A 230 -9.84 8.04 -19.30
N PRO A 231 -10.70 8.71 -20.10
CA PRO A 231 -12.11 8.87 -19.82
C PRO A 231 -12.77 7.51 -19.74
N GLN A 232 -13.56 7.32 -18.69
CA GLN A 232 -14.45 6.18 -18.63
C GLN A 232 -15.58 6.37 -19.65
N GLN A 233 -15.96 5.28 -20.30
CA GLN A 233 -16.97 5.30 -21.37
C GLN A 233 -18.24 6.02 -20.88
N GLY A 234 -18.66 7.06 -21.61
CA GLY A 234 -19.89 7.81 -21.32
C GLY A 234 -19.74 9.14 -20.60
N VAL A 235 -18.53 9.54 -20.16
CA VAL A 235 -18.29 10.87 -19.55
C VAL A 235 -17.69 11.81 -20.60
N THR A 236 -18.43 12.86 -20.96
CA THR A 236 -17.93 13.94 -21.82
C THR A 236 -17.19 14.95 -20.94
N GLY A 237 -15.85 14.89 -20.95
CA GLY A 237 -15.00 15.85 -20.24
C GLY A 237 -15.00 17.22 -20.94
N SER A 238 -14.70 18.29 -20.20
CA SER A 238 -14.52 19.64 -20.77
C SER A 238 -13.22 19.75 -21.59
N PHE A 239 -12.25 18.88 -21.31
CA PHE A 239 -10.96 18.82 -21.99
C PHE A 239 -10.82 17.46 -22.69
N ASP A 240 -10.23 17.47 -23.89
CA ASP A 240 -9.94 16.25 -24.61
C ASP A 240 -8.93 15.39 -23.83
N SER A 241 -9.22 14.09 -23.78
CA SER A 241 -8.47 13.12 -22.98
C SER A 241 -6.99 13.05 -23.36
N ALA A 242 -6.65 13.23 -24.63
CA ALA A 242 -5.28 13.12 -25.10
C ALA A 242 -4.42 14.23 -24.47
N TYR A 243 -4.93 15.46 -24.43
CA TYR A 243 -4.22 16.58 -23.82
C TYR A 243 -4.08 16.42 -22.30
N THR A 244 -5.11 15.89 -21.63
CA THR A 244 -5.04 15.61 -20.19
C THR A 244 -3.97 14.57 -19.88
N ALA A 245 -3.90 13.50 -20.68
CA ALA A 245 -2.89 12.44 -20.53
C ALA A 245 -1.47 12.94 -20.80
N ILE A 246 -1.28 13.76 -21.85
CA ILE A 246 0.01 14.37 -22.17
C ILE A 246 0.46 15.29 -21.03
N LEU A 247 -0.42 16.18 -20.57
CA LEU A 247 -0.10 17.13 -19.51
C LEU A 247 0.23 16.41 -18.19
N THR A 248 -0.53 15.38 -17.82
CA THR A 248 -0.24 14.51 -16.67
C THR A 248 1.16 13.92 -16.78
N THR A 249 1.50 13.37 -17.94
CA THR A 249 2.82 12.76 -18.18
C THR A 249 3.95 13.76 -18.07
N VAL A 250 3.80 14.94 -18.67
CA VAL A 250 4.81 16.00 -18.63
C VAL A 250 5.04 16.45 -17.18
N VAL A 251 3.97 16.72 -16.42
CA VAL A 251 4.08 17.16 -15.03
C VAL A 251 4.74 16.08 -14.16
N ILE A 252 4.34 14.81 -14.30
CA ILE A 252 4.96 13.70 -13.57
C ILE A 252 6.46 13.62 -13.88
N ASN A 253 6.87 13.66 -15.15
CA ASN A 253 8.28 13.55 -15.54
C ASN A 253 9.13 14.73 -15.03
N VAL A 254 8.59 15.96 -15.07
CA VAL A 254 9.26 17.14 -14.50
C VAL A 254 9.48 16.96 -13.00
N LEU A 255 8.47 16.52 -12.26
CA LEU A 255 8.58 16.29 -10.82
C LEU A 255 9.53 15.13 -10.49
N LEU A 256 9.53 14.05 -11.28
CA LEU A 256 10.48 12.95 -11.12
C LEU A 256 11.91 13.39 -11.39
N PHE A 257 12.14 14.25 -12.38
CA PHE A 257 13.47 14.82 -12.63
C PHE A 257 13.98 15.60 -11.41
N ILE A 258 13.14 16.43 -10.79
CA ILE A 258 13.50 17.18 -9.58
C ILE A 258 13.85 16.22 -8.43
N VAL A 259 13.04 15.19 -8.20
CA VAL A 259 13.32 14.19 -7.14
C VAL A 259 14.62 13.43 -7.43
N ALA A 260 14.84 13.04 -8.68
CA ALA A 260 16.05 12.34 -9.10
C ALA A 260 17.31 13.20 -8.92
N ASP A 261 17.25 14.50 -9.25
CA ASP A 261 18.33 15.45 -9.06
C ASP A 261 18.68 15.63 -7.57
N ILE A 262 17.67 15.83 -6.71
CA ILE A 262 17.86 15.93 -5.26
C ILE A 262 18.51 14.64 -4.70
N ALA A 263 18.00 13.48 -5.12
CA ALA A 263 18.55 12.19 -4.71
C ALA A 263 20.00 12.02 -5.20
N ALA A 264 20.31 12.39 -6.44
CA ALA A 264 21.66 12.31 -6.99
C ALA A 264 22.64 13.21 -6.24
N GLN A 265 22.25 14.46 -5.93
CA GLN A 265 23.09 15.39 -5.16
C GLN A 265 23.39 14.87 -3.75
N SER A 266 22.40 14.27 -3.08
CA SER A 266 22.63 13.67 -1.76
C SER A 266 23.62 12.50 -1.80
N ALA A 267 23.55 11.65 -2.83
CA ALA A 267 24.50 10.55 -3.03
C ALA A 267 25.92 11.07 -3.36
N LEU A 268 26.03 12.07 -4.25
CA LEU A 268 27.29 12.74 -4.60
C LEU A 268 27.96 13.36 -3.38
N SER A 269 27.20 14.03 -2.51
CA SER A 269 27.73 14.64 -1.29
C SER A 269 28.32 13.60 -0.32
N SER A 270 27.67 12.44 -0.22
CA SER A 270 28.13 11.31 0.59
C SER A 270 29.43 10.73 0.04
N LEU A 271 29.52 10.55 -1.29
CA LEU A 271 30.72 10.07 -1.97
C LEU A 271 31.90 11.04 -1.81
N MET A 272 31.68 12.35 -2.00
CA MET A 272 32.73 13.35 -1.81
C MET A 272 33.26 13.37 -0.37
N THR A 273 32.39 13.10 0.61
CA THR A 273 32.81 12.99 2.02
C THR A 273 33.71 11.78 2.24
N LEU A 274 33.41 10.64 1.60
CA LEU A 274 34.26 9.44 1.64
C LEU A 274 35.62 9.68 0.95
N LEU A 275 35.65 10.33 -0.21
CA LEU A 275 36.90 10.63 -0.91
C LEU A 275 37.85 11.52 -0.09
N LYS A 276 37.31 12.44 0.72
CA LYS A 276 38.12 13.27 1.64
C LYS A 276 38.71 12.50 2.83
N GLN A 277 38.29 11.26 3.07
CA GLN A 277 38.85 10.41 4.12
C GLN A 277 40.06 9.58 3.63
N PHE A 278 40.42 9.69 2.35
CA PHE A 278 41.63 9.15 1.74
C PHE A 278 42.67 10.25 1.51
#